data_AF-A0A8T4EGZ8-F1
#
_entry.id   AF-A0A8T4EGZ8-F1
#
_cell.length_a   1.000
_cell.length_b   1.000
_cell.length_c   1.000
_cell.angle_alpha   90.00
_cell.angle_beta   90.00
_cell.angle_gamma   90.00
#
_symmetry.space_group_name_H-M   'P 1'
#
loop_
_entity.id
_entity.type
_entity.pdbx_description
1 polymer ?
#
loop_
_entity_poly.entity_id
_entity_poly.type
_entity_poly.pdbx_seq_one_letter_code
_entity_poly.pdbx_strand_id
1 'polypeptide(L)'
;MLVPPLSLAFGAAIGIIKKKTENVLEKMEIPKKITGIVFIVLISLLILPYVNGNANAIKGEVPIINDAWYNSLTKIKLESQPNAIVNSWWDFGHHFKYFTDRAVTFDGATQNSPMAHWVGRVLLTSSEKEAIGILRMLDCGSNDAFEILDSHVNDTSESVKILYEIIAKDKVGAESYLLSKNIPKEIVSKITEKTHCTPPENYFITSEDMVGKGAVWAHFGGWNFDRADIWVEARNLPMAEAIARIQKQMSLNEEDAKKTYYEIKSMISENEGNAWISPWPGYAQQFVCTQQENNLICGGISVDLSTMDAKVSTDGGMQTFNSISYVENGEFKNKKLGGNIGYSLLLFAWNGQTRAMLASPQLAESIFTRLFLFEGAGLNNFQKFSDETQPTGSRIIVWKVKW
;
A
#
# COMPACT_ATOMS: atom_id res chain seq x y z
N MET A 1 25.12 8.42 5.74
CA MET A 1 25.94 8.09 4.56
C MET A 1 27.32 7.62 5.02
N LEU A 2 27.67 6.35 4.80
CA LEU A 2 29.01 5.81 5.15
C LEU A 2 29.98 5.82 3.96
N VAL A 3 29.51 6.14 2.76
CA VAL A 3 30.32 6.06 1.53
C VAL A 3 31.58 6.91 1.61
N PRO A 4 31.54 8.23 1.93
CA PRO A 4 32.77 9.02 1.97
C PRO A 4 33.79 8.55 3.04
N PRO A 5 33.38 8.27 4.30
CA PRO A 5 34.30 7.71 5.30
C PRO A 5 34.91 6.36 4.89
N LEU A 6 34.13 5.46 4.29
CA LEU A 6 34.61 4.16 3.83
C LEU A 6 35.57 4.31 2.64
N SER A 7 35.29 5.21 1.70
CA SER A 7 36.19 5.49 0.57
C SER A 7 37.54 6.04 1.06
N LEU A 8 37.53 6.94 2.04
CA LEU A 8 38.74 7.46 2.67
C LEU A 8 39.51 6.37 3.43
N ALA A 9 38.81 5.56 4.22
CA ALA A 9 39.42 4.44 4.95
C ALA A 9 40.01 3.38 4.00
N PHE A 10 39.32 3.06 2.92
CA PHE A 10 39.77 2.15 1.87
C PHE A 10 41.03 2.68 1.17
N GLY A 11 41.04 3.96 0.78
CA GLY A 11 42.22 4.61 0.21
C GLY A 11 43.41 4.62 1.17
N ALA A 12 43.18 4.93 2.46
CA ALA A 12 44.22 4.89 3.49
C ALA A 12 44.77 3.47 3.70
N ALA A 13 43.90 2.46 3.78
CA ALA A 13 44.29 1.06 3.92
C ALA A 13 45.15 0.59 2.73
N ILE A 14 44.71 0.91 1.50
CA ILE A 14 45.48 0.66 0.27
C ILE A 14 46.86 1.31 0.33
N GLY A 15 46.95 2.58 0.77
CA GLY A 15 48.22 3.30 0.93
C GLY A 15 49.16 2.65 1.95
N ILE A 16 48.63 2.22 3.11
CA ILE A 16 49.39 1.54 4.15
C ILE A 16 49.91 0.18 3.65
N ILE A 17 49.04 -0.61 2.98
CA ILE A 17 49.41 -1.91 2.42
C ILE A 17 50.52 -1.72 1.36
N LYS A 18 50.36 -0.77 0.43
CA LYS A 18 51.38 -0.46 -0.57
C LYS A 18 52.73 -0.16 0.07
N LYS A 19 52.76 0.73 1.07
CA LYS A 19 54.00 1.11 1.76
C LYS A 19 54.66 -0.09 2.45
N LYS A 20 53.87 -0.95 3.11
CA LYS A 20 54.40 -2.16 3.78
C LYS A 20 54.94 -3.17 2.76
N THR A 21 54.25 -3.36 1.64
CA THR A 21 54.67 -4.25 0.55
C THR A 21 55.94 -3.75 -0.13
N GLU A 22 56.05 -2.45 -0.42
CA GLU A 22 57.27 -1.84 -0.97
C GLU A 22 58.49 -2.09 -0.09
N ASN A 23 58.36 -1.92 1.23
CA ASN A 23 59.46 -2.17 2.18
C ASN A 23 59.90 -3.64 2.24
N VAL A 24 59.00 -4.59 2.00
CA VAL A 24 59.33 -6.03 1.98
C VAL A 24 60.00 -6.40 0.66
N LEU A 25 59.46 -5.95 -0.47
CA LEU A 25 59.97 -6.28 -1.80
C LEU A 25 61.30 -5.59 -2.12
N GLU A 26 61.57 -4.41 -1.54
CA GLU A 26 62.87 -3.75 -1.64
C GLU A 26 64.01 -4.60 -1.03
N LYS A 27 63.73 -5.40 0.02
CA LYS A 27 64.69 -6.36 0.59
C LYS A 27 64.98 -7.55 -0.32
N MET A 28 64.16 -7.76 -1.34
CA MET A 28 64.32 -8.78 -2.37
C MET A 28 64.86 -8.19 -3.68
N GLU A 29 65.44 -6.97 -3.62
CA GLU A 29 66.00 -6.22 -4.76
C GLU A 29 64.97 -5.86 -5.85
N ILE A 30 63.67 -5.85 -5.53
CA ILE A 30 62.62 -5.45 -6.46
C ILE A 30 62.42 -3.93 -6.45
N PRO A 31 62.50 -3.23 -7.59
CA PRO A 31 62.31 -1.78 -7.66
C PRO A 31 60.89 -1.32 -7.29
N LYS A 32 60.78 -0.25 -6.49
CA LYS A 32 59.50 0.37 -6.08
C LYS A 32 58.58 0.73 -7.26
N LYS A 33 59.14 1.09 -8.42
CA LYS A 33 58.37 1.35 -9.64
C LYS A 33 57.57 0.13 -10.10
N ILE A 34 58.18 -1.06 -10.04
CA ILE A 34 57.53 -2.32 -10.43
C ILE A 34 56.40 -2.65 -9.44
N THR A 35 56.68 -2.53 -8.13
CA THR A 35 55.66 -2.72 -7.08
C THR A 35 54.47 -1.77 -7.27
N GLY A 36 54.72 -0.49 -7.55
CA GLY A 36 53.67 0.50 -7.81
C GLY A 36 52.79 0.15 -9.01
N ILE A 37 53.39 -0.29 -10.13
CA ILE A 37 52.65 -0.71 -11.33
C ILE A 37 51.78 -1.94 -11.03
N VAL A 38 52.36 -2.97 -10.40
CA VAL A 38 51.61 -4.18 -10.02
C VAL A 38 50.45 -3.84 -9.09
N PHE A 39 50.66 -2.94 -8.14
CA PHE A 39 49.61 -2.51 -7.21
C PHE A 39 48.48 -1.76 -7.92
N ILE A 40 48.79 -0.89 -8.89
CA ILE A 40 47.80 -0.22 -9.74
C ILE A 40 47.01 -1.26 -10.55
N VAL A 41 47.68 -2.24 -11.14
CA VAL A 41 47.03 -3.31 -11.91
C VAL A 41 46.10 -4.14 -11.01
N LEU A 42 46.55 -4.52 -9.81
CA LEU A 42 45.72 -5.27 -8.86
C LEU A 42 44.49 -4.48 -8.41
N ILE A 43 44.65 -3.21 -8.07
CA ILE A 43 43.52 -2.33 -7.72
C ILE A 43 42.56 -2.19 -8.91
N SER A 44 43.09 -2.01 -10.12
CA SER A 44 42.27 -1.91 -11.33
C SER A 44 41.48 -3.19 -11.57
N LEU A 45 42.11 -4.37 -11.42
CA LEU A 45 41.45 -5.67 -11.51
C LEU A 45 40.38 -5.87 -10.43
N LEU A 46 40.58 -5.32 -9.23
CA LEU A 46 39.57 -5.35 -8.17
C LEU A 46 38.36 -4.44 -8.46
N ILE A 47 38.58 -3.30 -9.12
CA ILE A 47 37.51 -2.32 -9.41
C ILE A 47 36.74 -2.67 -10.69
N LEU A 48 37.42 -3.24 -11.70
CA LEU A 48 36.85 -3.53 -13.02
C LEU A 48 35.53 -4.33 -12.98
N PRO A 49 35.38 -5.40 -12.19
CA PRO A 49 34.11 -6.13 -12.08
C PRO A 49 32.96 -5.27 -11.57
N TYR A 50 33.22 -4.36 -10.61
CA TYR A 50 32.22 -3.44 -10.08
C TYR A 50 31.85 -2.37 -11.08
N VAL A 51 32.82 -1.85 -11.83
CA VAL A 51 32.55 -0.88 -12.90
C VAL A 51 31.71 -1.51 -14.01
N ASN A 52 32.08 -2.72 -14.46
CA ASN A 52 31.36 -3.43 -15.50
C ASN A 52 29.96 -3.86 -15.03
N GLY A 53 29.82 -4.34 -13.79
CA GLY A 53 28.54 -4.69 -13.19
C GLY A 53 27.60 -3.48 -13.12
N ASN A 54 28.09 -2.34 -12.61
CA ASN A 54 27.31 -1.11 -12.54
C ASN A 54 26.99 -0.53 -13.92
N ALA A 55 27.93 -0.55 -14.87
CA ALA A 55 27.69 -0.07 -16.23
C ALA A 55 26.59 -0.89 -16.94
N ASN A 56 26.49 -2.19 -16.63
CA ASN A 56 25.42 -3.04 -17.14
C ASN A 56 24.08 -2.77 -16.42
N ALA A 57 24.10 -2.52 -15.11
CA ALA A 57 22.90 -2.14 -14.36
C ALA A 57 22.30 -0.82 -14.86
N ILE A 58 23.14 0.20 -15.10
CA ILE A 58 22.71 1.55 -15.54
C ILE A 58 22.03 1.52 -16.92
N LYS A 59 22.39 0.58 -17.80
CA LYS A 59 21.74 0.46 -19.12
C LYS A 59 20.25 0.11 -19.03
N GLY A 60 19.82 -0.48 -17.91
CA GLY A 60 18.42 -0.80 -17.65
C GLY A 60 17.66 0.30 -16.89
N GLU A 61 18.34 1.35 -16.43
CA GLU A 61 17.72 2.45 -15.70
C GLU A 61 16.96 3.36 -16.67
N VAL A 62 15.65 3.38 -16.55
CA VAL A 62 14.75 4.25 -17.30
C VAL A 62 14.12 5.27 -16.35
N PRO A 63 13.81 6.51 -16.80
CA PRO A 63 13.09 7.46 -15.98
C PRO A 63 11.78 6.87 -15.44
N ILE A 64 11.56 7.02 -14.13
CA ILE A 64 10.38 6.50 -13.45
C ILE A 64 9.10 7.16 -14.02
N ILE A 65 9.19 8.44 -14.40
CA ILE A 65 8.17 9.14 -15.19
C ILE A 65 8.51 9.01 -16.67
N ASN A 66 7.82 8.08 -17.34
CA ASN A 66 7.88 7.89 -18.78
C ASN A 66 6.72 8.62 -19.49
N ASP A 67 6.61 8.44 -20.80
CA ASP A 67 5.59 9.11 -21.62
C ASP A 67 4.15 8.79 -21.18
N ALA A 68 3.88 7.57 -20.71
CA ALA A 68 2.54 7.20 -20.21
C ALA A 68 2.17 7.97 -18.94
N TRP A 69 3.11 8.14 -18.01
CA TRP A 69 2.93 9.02 -16.86
C TRP A 69 2.78 10.48 -17.29
N TYR A 70 3.66 10.96 -18.16
CA TYR A 70 3.62 12.34 -18.65
C TYR A 70 2.28 12.69 -19.31
N ASN A 71 1.78 11.81 -20.18
CA ASN A 71 0.49 11.98 -20.86
C ASN A 71 -0.66 12.05 -19.85
N SER A 72 -0.72 11.10 -18.91
CA SER A 72 -1.77 11.07 -17.88
C SER A 72 -1.76 12.31 -17.00
N LEU A 73 -0.59 12.73 -16.51
CA LEU A 73 -0.46 13.89 -15.61
C LEU A 73 -0.67 15.23 -16.34
N THR A 74 -0.17 15.34 -17.59
CA THR A 74 -0.42 16.53 -18.42
C THR A 74 -1.90 16.67 -18.75
N LYS A 75 -2.59 15.56 -19.02
CA LYS A 75 -4.04 15.57 -19.23
C LYS A 75 -4.80 16.11 -18.01
N ILE A 76 -4.43 15.69 -16.79
CA ILE A 76 -4.99 16.28 -15.55
C ILE A 76 -4.73 17.78 -15.52
N LYS A 77 -3.50 18.25 -15.78
CA LYS A 77 -3.19 19.70 -15.77
C LYS A 77 -4.07 20.51 -16.72
N LEU A 78 -4.32 19.99 -17.92
CA LEU A 78 -5.03 20.69 -18.98
C LEU A 78 -6.56 20.67 -18.80
N GLU A 79 -7.11 19.60 -18.22
CA GLU A 79 -8.57 19.38 -18.16
C GLU A 79 -9.19 19.50 -16.76
N SER A 80 -8.39 19.60 -15.70
CA SER A 80 -8.89 19.76 -14.32
C SER A 80 -8.94 21.22 -13.88
N GLN A 81 -9.82 21.51 -12.91
CA GLN A 81 -9.83 22.82 -12.25
C GLN A 81 -8.52 23.10 -11.50
N PRO A 82 -8.08 24.37 -11.37
CA PRO A 82 -6.83 24.72 -10.69
C PRO A 82 -6.74 24.24 -9.23
N ASN A 83 -7.88 24.11 -8.55
CA ASN A 83 -7.96 23.63 -7.17
C ASN A 83 -8.21 22.11 -7.06
N ALA A 84 -8.16 21.36 -8.18
CA ALA A 84 -8.29 19.92 -8.15
C ALA A 84 -7.20 19.26 -7.30
N ILE A 85 -7.49 18.06 -6.79
CA ILE A 85 -6.58 17.27 -5.96
C ILE A 85 -6.31 15.93 -6.64
N VAL A 86 -5.05 15.53 -6.67
CA VAL A 86 -4.63 14.22 -7.16
C VAL A 86 -4.38 13.31 -5.96
N ASN A 87 -5.13 12.21 -5.90
CA ASN A 87 -5.05 11.23 -4.84
C ASN A 87 -4.45 9.92 -5.37
N SER A 88 -3.47 9.37 -4.66
CA SER A 88 -2.92 8.03 -4.90
C SER A 88 -2.03 7.67 -3.71
N TRP A 89 -1.35 6.52 -3.76
CA TRP A 89 -0.28 6.22 -2.84
C TRP A 89 0.90 7.22 -2.99
N TRP A 90 1.72 7.37 -1.95
CA TRP A 90 2.62 8.53 -1.79
C TRP A 90 3.83 8.58 -2.74
N ASP A 91 4.28 7.43 -3.26
CA ASP A 91 5.53 7.27 -4.00
C ASP A 91 5.73 8.29 -5.12
N PHE A 92 4.63 8.64 -5.80
CA PHE A 92 4.65 9.56 -6.94
C PHE A 92 4.13 10.97 -6.63
N GLY A 93 3.81 11.28 -5.36
CA GLY A 93 3.16 12.54 -4.98
C GLY A 93 3.92 13.81 -5.41
N HIS A 94 5.26 13.83 -5.33
CA HIS A 94 6.05 14.96 -5.84
C HIS A 94 5.96 15.13 -7.36
N HIS A 95 5.94 14.02 -8.10
CA HIS A 95 5.80 14.04 -9.55
C HIS A 95 4.40 14.53 -9.95
N PHE A 96 3.36 14.10 -9.23
CA PHE A 96 2.00 14.60 -9.44
C PHE A 96 1.94 16.11 -9.26
N LYS A 97 2.45 16.65 -8.14
CA LYS A 97 2.51 18.11 -7.94
C LYS A 97 3.20 18.83 -9.11
N TYR A 98 4.37 18.34 -9.51
CA TYR A 98 5.18 18.96 -10.55
C TYR A 98 4.49 18.97 -11.92
N PHE A 99 4.00 17.83 -12.39
CA PHE A 99 3.44 17.71 -13.74
C PHE A 99 1.99 18.18 -13.84
N THR A 100 1.19 17.98 -12.80
CA THR A 100 -0.23 18.35 -12.82
C THR A 100 -0.48 19.80 -12.44
N ASP A 101 0.43 20.42 -11.67
CA ASP A 101 0.21 21.72 -11.03
C ASP A 101 -1.06 21.72 -10.14
N ARG A 102 -1.27 20.59 -9.44
CA ARG A 102 -2.39 20.35 -8.52
C ARG A 102 -1.88 19.90 -7.15
N ALA A 103 -2.71 20.10 -6.14
CA ALA A 103 -2.43 19.59 -4.80
C ALA A 103 -2.53 18.05 -4.76
N VAL A 104 -1.88 17.45 -3.76
CA VAL A 104 -1.99 16.02 -3.47
C VAL A 104 -2.19 15.83 -1.98
N THR A 105 -2.84 14.75 -1.59
CA THR A 105 -3.13 14.45 -0.18
C THR A 105 -1.88 14.16 0.63
N PHE A 106 -0.90 13.45 0.06
CA PHE A 106 0.39 13.17 0.68
C PHE A 106 1.44 12.73 -0.35
N ASP A 107 2.72 12.91 -0.03
CA ASP A 107 3.87 12.54 -0.87
C ASP A 107 5.04 11.98 -0.03
N GLY A 108 6.20 11.76 -0.66
CA GLY A 108 7.39 11.21 0.00
C GLY A 108 7.93 12.03 1.18
N ALA A 109 7.61 13.32 1.29
CA ALA A 109 7.96 14.14 2.44
C ALA A 109 6.97 14.00 3.60
N THR A 110 5.77 13.46 3.34
CA THR A 110 4.68 13.30 4.32
C THR A 110 4.24 11.84 4.48
N GLN A 111 5.10 10.87 4.16
CA GLN A 111 4.79 9.43 4.25
C GLN A 111 4.47 8.95 5.68
N ASN A 112 4.97 9.65 6.71
CA ASN A 112 4.73 9.33 8.12
C ASN A 112 3.53 10.09 8.71
N SER A 113 2.60 10.53 7.86
CA SER A 113 1.40 11.27 8.29
C SER A 113 0.17 10.37 8.38
N PRO A 114 -0.88 10.78 9.13
CA PRO A 114 -2.13 10.02 9.23
C PRO A 114 -2.79 9.72 7.88
N MET A 115 -2.51 10.51 6.83
CA MET A 115 -3.07 10.31 5.50
C MET A 115 -2.71 8.95 4.88
N ALA A 116 -1.60 8.34 5.29
CA ALA A 116 -1.24 6.98 4.84
C ALA A 116 -2.29 5.94 5.24
N HIS A 117 -2.88 6.07 6.44
CA HIS A 117 -3.97 5.22 6.88
C HIS A 117 -5.20 5.41 5.99
N TRP A 118 -5.64 6.66 5.80
CA TRP A 118 -6.86 6.97 5.07
C TRP A 118 -6.78 6.58 3.59
N VAL A 119 -5.67 6.89 2.90
CA VAL A 119 -5.50 6.47 1.51
C VAL A 119 -5.32 4.96 1.40
N GLY A 120 -4.58 4.33 2.32
CA GLY A 120 -4.51 2.87 2.41
C GLY A 120 -5.88 2.24 2.59
N ARG A 121 -6.76 2.88 3.38
CA ARG A 121 -8.12 2.42 3.62
C ARG A 121 -8.99 2.55 2.38
N VAL A 122 -8.89 3.66 1.63
CA VAL A 122 -9.56 3.83 0.32
C VAL A 122 -9.19 2.68 -0.60
N LEU A 123 -7.91 2.31 -0.67
CA LEU A 123 -7.42 1.23 -1.53
C LEU A 123 -7.93 -0.15 -1.07
N LEU A 124 -8.04 -0.37 0.26
CA LEU A 124 -8.35 -1.66 0.86
C LEU A 124 -9.86 -1.97 1.00
N THR A 125 -10.69 -0.99 1.34
CA THR A 125 -12.12 -1.25 1.61
C THR A 125 -12.81 -1.85 0.38
N SER A 126 -13.85 -2.66 0.58
CA SER A 126 -14.75 -3.11 -0.50
C SER A 126 -15.95 -2.18 -0.72
N SER A 127 -16.17 -1.23 0.20
CA SER A 127 -17.29 -0.30 0.18
C SER A 127 -16.94 0.96 -0.59
N GLU A 128 -17.55 1.15 -1.77
CA GLU A 128 -17.41 2.38 -2.55
C GLU A 128 -17.88 3.60 -1.75
N LYS A 129 -18.96 3.44 -0.98
CA LYS A 129 -19.49 4.51 -0.12
C LYS A 129 -18.46 4.97 0.92
N GLU A 130 -17.76 4.03 1.55
CA GLU A 130 -16.70 4.33 2.51
C GLU A 130 -15.52 5.02 1.81
N ALA A 131 -15.08 4.49 0.67
CA ALA A 131 -13.99 5.06 -0.11
C ALA A 131 -14.27 6.53 -0.51
N ILE A 132 -15.48 6.82 -0.99
CA ILE A 132 -15.90 8.18 -1.34
C ILE A 132 -16.01 9.09 -0.12
N GLY A 133 -16.50 8.57 1.02
CA GLY A 133 -16.51 9.30 2.28
C GLY A 133 -15.11 9.72 2.73
N ILE A 134 -14.14 8.79 2.65
CA ILE A 134 -12.75 9.07 3.00
C ILE A 134 -12.13 10.08 2.03
N LEU A 135 -12.28 9.89 0.72
CA LEU A 135 -11.75 10.82 -0.28
C LEU A 135 -12.34 12.22 -0.10
N ARG A 136 -13.65 12.35 0.17
CA ARG A 136 -14.28 13.64 0.45
C ARG A 136 -13.66 14.31 1.66
N MET A 137 -13.51 13.58 2.76
CA MET A 137 -12.87 14.10 3.98
C MET A 137 -11.45 14.59 3.71
N LEU A 138 -10.64 13.79 3.01
CA LEU A 138 -9.27 14.15 2.66
C LEU A 138 -9.22 15.42 1.81
N ASP A 139 -10.11 15.55 0.84
CA ASP A 139 -10.15 16.71 -0.07
C ASP A 139 -10.76 17.97 0.57
N CYS A 140 -11.58 17.82 1.61
CA CYS A 140 -12.20 18.92 2.35
C CYS A 140 -11.27 19.51 3.43
N GLY A 141 -10.38 18.70 3.99
CA GLY A 141 -9.60 19.13 5.16
C GLY A 141 -8.45 18.23 5.57
N SER A 142 -8.07 17.24 4.76
CA SER A 142 -7.03 16.26 5.11
C SER A 142 -7.30 15.60 6.47
N ASN A 143 -6.51 15.92 7.51
CA ASN A 143 -6.63 15.36 8.86
C ASN A 143 -7.37 16.30 9.85
N ASP A 144 -7.76 17.51 9.44
CA ASP A 144 -8.37 18.53 10.31
C ASP A 144 -9.59 18.01 11.07
N ALA A 145 -10.44 17.22 10.39
CA ALA A 145 -11.65 16.66 11.00
C ALA A 145 -11.33 15.76 12.20
N PHE A 146 -10.28 14.95 12.08
CA PHE A 146 -9.78 14.12 13.16
C PHE A 146 -9.22 14.98 14.28
N GLU A 147 -8.37 15.97 13.99
CA GLU A 147 -7.74 16.83 15.01
C GLU A 147 -8.78 17.61 15.84
N ILE A 148 -9.81 18.14 15.17
CA ILE A 148 -10.92 18.83 15.84
C ILE A 148 -11.68 17.86 16.76
N LEU A 149 -12.01 16.67 16.25
CA LEU A 149 -12.74 15.66 17.01
C LEU A 149 -11.93 15.15 18.21
N ASP A 150 -10.66 14.82 18.00
CA ASP A 150 -9.77 14.25 19.00
C ASP A 150 -9.41 15.26 20.09
N SER A 151 -9.32 16.55 19.77
CA SER A 151 -9.16 17.61 20.78
C SER A 151 -10.33 17.68 21.79
N HIS A 152 -11.51 17.17 21.40
CA HIS A 152 -12.70 17.14 22.26
C HIS A 152 -12.91 15.79 22.94
N VAL A 153 -12.74 14.70 22.19
CA VAL A 153 -12.96 13.32 22.68
C VAL A 153 -11.78 12.86 23.55
N ASN A 154 -10.56 13.24 23.18
CA ASN A 154 -9.30 12.88 23.85
C ASN A 154 -9.12 11.36 24.02
N ASP A 155 -9.54 10.61 23.00
CA ASP A 155 -9.36 9.17 22.84
C ASP A 155 -9.25 8.87 21.34
N THR A 156 -8.02 8.63 20.86
CA THR A 156 -7.75 8.47 19.43
C THR A 156 -8.53 7.30 18.81
N SER A 157 -8.72 6.18 19.53
CA SER A 157 -9.46 5.04 18.99
C SER A 157 -10.94 5.39 18.80
N GLU A 158 -11.56 6.01 19.81
CA GLU A 158 -12.97 6.44 19.71
C GLU A 158 -13.14 7.57 18.67
N SER A 159 -12.21 8.53 18.60
CA SER A 159 -12.21 9.61 17.59
C SER A 159 -12.22 9.04 16.17
N VAL A 160 -11.33 8.07 15.88
CA VAL A 160 -11.29 7.45 14.54
C VAL A 160 -12.57 6.65 14.26
N LYS A 161 -13.11 5.91 15.23
CA LYS A 161 -14.38 5.18 15.08
C LYS A 161 -15.56 6.11 14.77
N ILE A 162 -15.66 7.23 15.50
CA ILE A 162 -16.67 8.26 15.23
C ILE A 162 -16.49 8.81 13.82
N LEU A 163 -15.24 9.07 13.40
CA LEU A 163 -14.94 9.60 12.08
C LEU A 163 -15.35 8.64 10.95
N TYR A 164 -15.01 7.36 11.07
CA TYR A 164 -15.48 6.30 10.15
C TYR A 164 -17.00 6.27 10.03
N GLU A 165 -17.70 6.49 11.14
CA GLU A 165 -19.14 6.39 11.14
C GLU A 165 -19.84 7.62 10.54
N ILE A 166 -19.23 8.81 10.63
CA ILE A 166 -19.81 10.01 10.02
C ILE A 166 -19.53 10.11 8.52
N ILE A 167 -18.34 9.71 8.04
CA ILE A 167 -18.00 9.82 6.60
C ILE A 167 -18.85 8.89 5.72
N ALA A 168 -19.43 7.85 6.32
CA ALA A 168 -20.37 6.93 5.66
C ALA A 168 -21.83 7.40 5.73
N LYS A 169 -22.13 8.57 6.30
CA LYS A 169 -23.49 9.14 6.38
C LYS A 169 -23.62 10.34 5.45
N ASP A 170 -24.86 10.79 5.27
CA ASP A 170 -25.09 12.13 4.73
C ASP A 170 -24.84 13.17 5.83
N LYS A 171 -24.77 14.45 5.45
CA LYS A 171 -24.45 15.53 6.39
C LYS A 171 -25.42 15.56 7.59
N VAL A 172 -26.72 15.41 7.35
CA VAL A 172 -27.74 15.45 8.41
C VAL A 172 -27.61 14.26 9.37
N GLY A 173 -27.35 13.07 8.84
CA GLY A 173 -27.10 11.87 9.64
C GLY A 173 -25.80 11.98 10.45
N ALA A 174 -24.74 12.53 9.86
CA ALA A 174 -23.47 12.80 10.54
C ALA A 174 -23.65 13.78 11.70
N GLU A 175 -24.33 14.91 11.48
CA GLU A 175 -24.61 15.90 12.52
C GLU A 175 -25.43 15.29 13.68
N SER A 176 -26.47 14.52 13.35
CA SER A 176 -27.31 13.84 14.34
C SER A 176 -26.52 12.84 15.19
N TYR A 177 -25.64 12.06 14.55
CA TYR A 177 -24.78 11.11 15.25
C TYR A 177 -23.77 11.80 16.19
N LEU A 178 -23.11 12.87 15.74
CA LEU A 178 -22.16 13.62 16.57
C LEU A 178 -22.85 14.25 17.78
N LEU A 179 -24.04 14.82 17.61
CA LEU A 179 -24.83 15.36 18.72
C LEU A 179 -25.21 14.27 19.73
N SER A 180 -25.52 13.04 19.27
CA SER A 180 -25.81 11.91 20.16
C SER A 180 -24.61 11.46 21.01
N LYS A 181 -23.39 11.81 20.59
CA LYS A 181 -22.14 11.59 21.32
C LYS A 181 -21.79 12.74 22.29
N ASN A 182 -22.74 13.64 22.56
CA ASN A 182 -22.57 14.84 23.39
C ASN A 182 -21.54 15.84 22.85
N ILE A 183 -21.25 15.82 21.54
CA ILE A 183 -20.34 16.78 20.93
C ILE A 183 -21.07 18.12 20.74
N PRO A 184 -20.52 19.25 21.23
CA PRO A 184 -21.15 20.57 21.09
C PRO A 184 -21.43 20.95 19.64
N LYS A 185 -22.59 21.56 19.39
CA LYS A 185 -23.05 21.96 18.04
C LYS A 185 -22.03 22.78 17.25
N GLU A 186 -21.25 23.63 17.92
CA GLU A 186 -20.19 24.41 17.27
C GLU A 186 -19.07 23.50 16.72
N ILE A 187 -18.65 22.49 17.49
CA ILE A 187 -17.65 21.51 17.07
C ILE A 187 -18.21 20.62 15.96
N VAL A 188 -19.48 20.20 16.08
CA VAL A 188 -20.18 19.44 15.02
C VAL A 188 -20.11 20.18 13.68
N SER A 189 -20.42 21.49 13.66
CA SER A 189 -20.36 22.28 12.43
C SER A 189 -18.95 22.33 11.82
N LYS A 190 -17.90 22.45 12.65
CA LYS A 190 -16.51 22.46 12.18
C LYS A 190 -16.09 21.10 11.61
N ILE A 191 -16.50 20.00 12.25
CA ILE A 191 -16.22 18.64 11.76
C ILE A 191 -16.95 18.40 10.44
N THR A 192 -18.22 18.77 10.32
CA THR A 192 -18.98 18.53 9.09
C THR A 192 -18.56 19.43 7.93
N GLU A 193 -18.02 20.61 8.20
CA GLU A 193 -17.32 21.42 7.19
C GLU A 193 -16.09 20.70 6.63
N LYS A 194 -15.37 19.91 7.44
CA LYS A 194 -14.16 19.17 7.02
C LYS A 194 -14.41 17.76 6.49
N THR A 195 -15.63 17.23 6.62
CA THR A 195 -15.98 15.87 6.19
C THR A 195 -17.06 15.83 5.11
N HIS A 196 -17.89 16.87 5.02
CA HIS A 196 -19.07 16.95 4.15
C HIS A 196 -19.12 18.27 3.37
N CYS A 197 -17.96 18.86 3.03
CA CYS A 197 -17.91 20.01 2.13
C CYS A 197 -18.37 19.65 0.72
N THR A 198 -18.42 20.64 -0.17
CA THR A 198 -18.40 20.41 -1.63
C THR A 198 -16.93 20.32 -2.05
N PRO A 199 -16.35 19.12 -2.16
CA PRO A 199 -14.92 18.97 -2.45
C PRO A 199 -14.56 19.47 -3.86
N PRO A 200 -13.29 19.84 -4.09
CA PRO A 200 -12.78 20.10 -5.43
C PRO A 200 -12.85 18.84 -6.31
N GLU A 201 -12.48 18.97 -7.59
CA GLU A 201 -12.32 17.79 -8.45
C GLU A 201 -11.21 16.89 -7.89
N ASN A 202 -11.45 15.58 -7.91
CA ASN A 202 -10.49 14.57 -7.47
C ASN A 202 -10.14 13.63 -8.61
N TYR A 203 -8.84 13.46 -8.81
CA TYR A 203 -8.25 12.51 -9.74
C TYR A 203 -7.51 11.43 -8.94
N PHE A 204 -8.14 10.26 -8.81
CA PHE A 204 -7.58 9.11 -8.13
C PHE A 204 -6.76 8.25 -9.10
N ILE A 205 -5.47 8.05 -8.82
CA ILE A 205 -4.58 7.30 -9.71
C ILE A 205 -4.31 5.91 -9.13
N THR A 206 -4.44 4.89 -9.99
CA THR A 206 -4.05 3.50 -9.71
C THR A 206 -3.02 3.04 -10.74
N SER A 207 -1.90 2.51 -10.29
CA SER A 207 -0.79 2.06 -11.15
C SER A 207 -0.29 0.67 -10.77
N GLU A 208 0.38 0.01 -11.72
CA GLU A 208 0.85 -1.37 -11.56
C GLU A 208 1.83 -1.56 -10.40
N ASP A 209 2.69 -0.59 -10.11
CA ASP A 209 3.63 -0.66 -8.98
C ASP A 209 2.92 -0.79 -7.61
N MET A 210 1.67 -0.32 -7.53
CA MET A 210 0.85 -0.44 -6.32
C MET A 210 0.42 -1.87 -6.04
N VAL A 211 0.43 -2.77 -7.04
CA VAL A 211 0.21 -4.22 -6.84
C VAL A 211 1.35 -4.78 -5.97
N GLY A 212 2.60 -4.48 -6.33
CA GLY A 212 3.78 -4.92 -5.56
C GLY A 212 3.85 -4.30 -4.16
N LYS A 213 3.24 -3.12 -3.97
CA LYS A 213 3.15 -2.42 -2.68
C LYS A 213 1.87 -2.76 -1.89
N GLY A 214 1.06 -3.70 -2.41
CA GLY A 214 -0.19 -4.21 -1.84
C GLY A 214 -0.17 -4.34 -0.32
N ALA A 215 0.80 -5.12 0.16
CA ALA A 215 1.01 -5.38 1.58
C ALA A 215 1.17 -4.11 2.42
N VAL A 216 1.90 -3.11 1.92
CA VAL A 216 2.21 -1.90 2.68
C VAL A 216 0.99 -1.01 2.82
N TRP A 217 0.36 -0.61 1.71
CA TRP A 217 -0.80 0.27 1.81
C TRP A 217 -1.99 -0.42 2.47
N ALA A 218 -2.12 -1.75 2.34
CA ALA A 218 -3.18 -2.49 3.00
C ALA A 218 -2.91 -2.66 4.50
N HIS A 219 -1.65 -2.77 4.93
CA HIS A 219 -1.28 -2.72 6.35
C HIS A 219 -1.67 -1.38 6.98
N PHE A 220 -1.32 -0.26 6.36
CA PHE A 220 -1.73 1.06 6.86
C PHE A 220 -3.26 1.24 6.82
N GLY A 221 -3.91 0.83 5.72
CA GLY A 221 -5.37 0.91 5.58
C GLY A 221 -6.16 -0.03 6.48
N GLY A 222 -5.56 -1.12 6.91
CA GLY A 222 -6.13 -2.12 7.80
C GLY A 222 -5.83 -1.90 9.28
N TRP A 223 -5.30 -0.74 9.65
CA TRP A 223 -4.90 -0.44 11.02
C TRP A 223 -6.06 -0.61 11.99
N ASN A 224 -5.94 -1.54 12.95
CA ASN A 224 -6.97 -1.78 13.95
C ASN A 224 -6.70 -0.93 15.19
N PHE A 225 -7.47 0.14 15.37
CA PHE A 225 -7.28 1.10 16.46
C PHE A 225 -7.55 0.50 17.85
N ASP A 226 -8.41 -0.52 17.97
CA ASP A 226 -8.63 -1.22 19.25
C ASP A 226 -7.44 -2.08 19.64
N ARG A 227 -6.85 -2.78 18.67
CA ARG A 227 -5.62 -3.52 18.89
C ARG A 227 -4.46 -2.57 19.19
N ALA A 228 -4.37 -1.45 18.48
CA ALA A 228 -3.34 -0.44 18.75
C ALA A 228 -3.46 0.12 20.18
N ASP A 229 -4.69 0.46 20.61
CA ASP A 229 -4.96 0.89 21.98
C ASP A 229 -4.51 -0.15 23.01
N ILE A 230 -4.88 -1.42 22.81
CA ILE A 230 -4.49 -2.52 23.70
C ILE A 230 -2.97 -2.72 23.73
N TRP A 231 -2.31 -2.65 22.57
CA TRP A 231 -0.87 -2.83 22.46
C TRP A 231 -0.12 -1.75 23.25
N VAL A 232 -0.54 -0.49 23.14
CA VAL A 232 0.10 0.66 23.79
C VAL A 232 -0.25 0.73 25.27
N GLU A 233 -1.54 0.62 25.59
CA GLU A 233 -2.06 0.95 26.92
C GLU A 233 -2.21 -0.28 27.82
N ALA A 234 -2.70 -1.42 27.31
CA ALA A 234 -2.99 -2.57 28.16
C ALA A 234 -1.76 -3.44 28.47
N ARG A 235 -0.76 -3.47 27.57
CA ARG A 235 0.40 -4.37 27.69
C ARG A 235 1.22 -4.15 28.96
N ASN A 236 1.24 -2.94 29.51
CA ASN A 236 2.02 -2.60 30.70
C ASN A 236 1.20 -2.52 32.00
N LEU A 237 -0.13 -2.73 31.92
CA LEU A 237 -1.00 -2.70 33.09
C LEU A 237 -0.96 -4.02 33.89
N PRO A 238 -1.32 -3.99 35.18
CA PRO A 238 -1.66 -5.18 35.94
C PRO A 238 -2.79 -5.97 35.26
N MET A 239 -2.75 -7.30 35.38
CA MET A 239 -3.65 -8.20 34.64
C MET A 239 -5.13 -7.84 34.76
N ALA A 240 -5.63 -7.52 35.96
CA ALA A 240 -7.05 -7.18 36.16
C ALA A 240 -7.45 -5.91 35.40
N GLU A 241 -6.61 -4.88 35.43
CA GLU A 241 -6.85 -3.61 34.72
C GLU A 241 -6.72 -3.78 33.20
N ALA A 242 -5.73 -4.55 32.76
CA ALA A 242 -5.55 -4.89 31.35
C ALA A 242 -6.78 -5.62 30.78
N ILE A 243 -7.28 -6.63 31.49
CA ILE A 243 -8.48 -7.38 31.09
C ILE A 243 -9.69 -6.44 31.03
N ALA A 244 -9.91 -5.61 32.05
CA ALA A 244 -11.03 -4.67 32.06
C ALA A 244 -10.97 -3.69 30.87
N ARG A 245 -9.77 -3.20 30.51
CA ARG A 245 -9.58 -2.36 29.32
C ARG A 245 -9.87 -3.12 28.02
N ILE A 246 -9.34 -4.34 27.87
CA ILE A 246 -9.56 -5.18 26.69
C ILE A 246 -11.06 -5.47 26.48
N GLN A 247 -11.76 -5.85 27.56
CA GLN A 247 -13.21 -6.09 27.51
C GLN A 247 -13.97 -4.85 27.04
N LYS A 248 -13.61 -3.67 27.57
CA LYS A 248 -14.24 -2.40 27.18
C LYS A 248 -13.96 -2.06 25.72
N GLN A 249 -12.71 -2.11 25.28
CA GLN A 249 -12.33 -1.60 23.96
C GLN A 249 -12.74 -2.52 22.81
N MET A 250 -12.56 -3.84 22.99
CA MET A 250 -12.90 -4.83 21.95
C MET A 250 -14.30 -5.43 22.12
N SER A 251 -15.06 -5.03 23.14
CA SER A 251 -16.37 -5.62 23.46
C SER A 251 -16.32 -7.14 23.66
N LEU A 252 -15.27 -7.63 24.34
CA LEU A 252 -15.03 -9.06 24.58
C LEU A 252 -15.55 -9.51 25.94
N ASN A 253 -15.91 -10.80 26.03
CA ASN A 253 -16.13 -11.45 27.32
C ASN A 253 -14.80 -11.62 28.09
N GLU A 254 -14.87 -11.99 29.37
CA GLU A 254 -13.69 -12.10 30.23
C GLU A 254 -12.69 -13.18 29.76
N GLU A 255 -13.18 -14.29 29.21
CA GLU A 255 -12.35 -15.40 28.73
C GLU A 255 -11.55 -15.00 27.50
N ASP A 256 -12.20 -14.39 26.51
CA ASP A 256 -11.57 -13.88 25.30
C ASP A 256 -10.60 -12.74 25.62
N ALA A 257 -10.97 -11.86 26.54
CA ALA A 257 -10.08 -10.78 27.01
C ALA A 257 -8.82 -11.33 27.71
N LYS A 258 -8.95 -12.40 28.52
CA LYS A 258 -7.80 -13.11 29.11
C LYS A 258 -6.91 -13.72 28.03
N LYS A 259 -7.51 -14.35 27.01
CA LYS A 259 -6.77 -14.92 25.88
C LYS A 259 -5.97 -13.84 25.14
N THR A 260 -6.61 -12.72 24.81
CA THR A 260 -5.94 -11.57 24.18
C THR A 260 -4.84 -11.01 25.07
N TYR A 261 -5.04 -10.90 26.39
CA TYR A 261 -4.01 -10.47 27.33
C TYR A 261 -2.77 -11.38 27.29
N TYR A 262 -2.95 -12.70 27.29
CA TYR A 262 -1.83 -13.64 27.20
C TYR A 262 -1.15 -13.60 25.83
N GLU A 263 -1.92 -13.45 24.76
CA GLU A 263 -1.41 -13.28 23.40
C GLU A 263 -0.48 -12.06 23.30
N ILE A 264 -0.94 -10.86 23.72
CA ILE A 264 -0.10 -9.64 23.67
C ILE A 264 1.11 -9.71 24.61
N LYS A 265 1.02 -10.42 25.74
CA LYS A 265 2.14 -10.62 26.67
C LYS A 265 3.19 -11.58 26.11
N SER A 266 2.79 -12.50 25.23
CA SER A 266 3.70 -13.44 24.59
C SER A 266 4.53 -12.83 23.46
N MET A 267 4.06 -11.72 22.88
CA MET A 267 4.79 -11.01 21.83
C MET A 267 5.99 -10.25 22.41
N ILE A 268 7.15 -10.43 21.79
CA ILE A 268 8.44 -9.92 22.28
C ILE A 268 8.88 -8.69 21.48
N SER A 269 8.60 -8.67 20.17
CA SER A 269 9.08 -7.62 19.28
C SER A 269 7.98 -6.63 18.86
N GLU A 270 8.39 -5.39 18.53
CA GLU A 270 7.49 -4.41 17.90
C GLU A 270 6.93 -4.90 16.57
N ASN A 271 7.66 -5.75 15.84
CA ASN A 271 7.19 -6.31 14.57
C ASN A 271 6.01 -7.28 14.76
N GLU A 272 6.04 -8.10 15.81
CA GLU A 272 4.92 -8.99 16.15
C GLU A 272 3.69 -8.19 16.55
N GLY A 273 3.86 -7.17 17.40
CA GLY A 273 2.78 -6.27 17.78
C GLY A 273 2.19 -5.52 16.59
N ASN A 274 3.06 -4.99 15.73
CA ASN A 274 2.64 -4.30 14.51
C ASN A 274 1.84 -5.22 13.55
N ALA A 275 2.31 -6.44 13.31
CA ALA A 275 1.58 -7.42 12.49
C ALA A 275 0.27 -7.90 13.13
N TRP A 276 0.21 -7.92 14.46
CA TRP A 276 -1.02 -8.22 15.20
C TRP A 276 -2.03 -7.07 15.12
N ILE A 277 -1.58 -5.83 15.23
CA ILE A 277 -2.43 -4.64 15.05
C ILE A 277 -2.99 -4.60 13.63
N SER A 278 -2.14 -4.81 12.62
CA SER A 278 -2.57 -4.89 11.24
C SER A 278 -1.75 -5.90 10.43
N PRO A 279 -2.39 -6.87 9.77
CA PRO A 279 -1.68 -7.82 8.92
C PRO A 279 -1.14 -7.14 7.65
N TRP A 280 -0.36 -7.89 6.87
CA TRP A 280 0.23 -7.44 5.61
C TRP A 280 -0.40 -8.17 4.40
N PRO A 281 -1.70 -7.99 4.11
CA PRO A 281 -2.35 -8.70 3.01
C PRO A 281 -1.81 -8.20 1.67
N GLY A 282 -1.48 -9.11 0.76
CA GLY A 282 -0.81 -8.78 -0.49
C GLY A 282 -1.37 -9.52 -1.70
N TYR A 283 -1.00 -9.04 -2.88
CA TYR A 283 -1.12 -9.80 -4.12
C TYR A 283 0.10 -10.71 -4.24
N ALA A 284 -0.11 -11.85 -4.86
CA ALA A 284 0.93 -12.82 -5.14
C ALA A 284 0.94 -13.15 -6.64
N GLN A 285 1.44 -14.33 -6.98
CA GLN A 285 1.74 -14.72 -8.35
C GLN A 285 0.56 -14.52 -9.32
N GLN A 286 0.90 -14.05 -10.52
CA GLN A 286 -0.01 -13.92 -11.65
C GLN A 286 0.27 -15.03 -12.67
N PHE A 287 -0.79 -15.55 -13.27
CA PHE A 287 -0.77 -16.64 -14.24
C PHE A 287 -1.50 -16.22 -15.51
N VAL A 288 -0.92 -16.53 -16.67
CA VAL A 288 -1.65 -16.50 -17.93
C VAL A 288 -2.54 -17.73 -18.00
N CYS A 289 -3.79 -17.54 -18.40
CA CYS A 289 -4.76 -18.60 -18.48
C CYS A 289 -4.96 -19.07 -19.92
N THR A 290 -5.15 -20.38 -20.09
CA THR A 290 -5.51 -21.00 -21.38
C THR A 290 -6.85 -21.70 -21.23
N GLN A 291 -7.77 -21.40 -22.14
CA GLN A 291 -9.07 -22.07 -22.16
C GLN A 291 -8.94 -23.48 -22.74
N GLN A 292 -9.55 -24.45 -22.06
CA GLN A 292 -9.67 -25.84 -22.46
C GLN A 292 -11.14 -26.26 -22.29
N GLU A 293 -11.90 -26.27 -23.39
CA GLU A 293 -13.35 -26.51 -23.38
C GLU A 293 -14.09 -25.55 -22.41
N ASN A 294 -14.68 -26.08 -21.34
CA ASN A 294 -15.40 -25.35 -20.29
C ASN A 294 -14.51 -24.97 -19.08
N ASN A 295 -13.24 -25.36 -19.10
CA ASN A 295 -12.29 -25.04 -18.03
C ASN A 295 -11.27 -24.02 -18.49
N LEU A 296 -10.81 -23.21 -17.54
CA LEU A 296 -9.72 -22.29 -17.72
C LEU A 296 -8.55 -22.72 -16.84
N ILE A 297 -7.40 -22.97 -17.46
CA ILE A 297 -6.20 -23.47 -16.77
C ILE A 297 -5.18 -22.33 -16.64
N CYS A 298 -4.85 -21.97 -15.40
CA CYS A 298 -3.97 -20.85 -15.06
C CYS A 298 -2.85 -21.32 -14.13
N GLY A 299 -1.69 -21.71 -14.66
CA GLY A 299 -0.54 -22.11 -13.83
C GLY A 299 -0.81 -23.26 -12.86
N GLY A 300 -1.60 -24.26 -13.27
CA GLY A 300 -2.01 -25.41 -12.42
C GLY A 300 -3.31 -25.20 -11.66
N ILE A 301 -3.89 -24.00 -11.71
CA ILE A 301 -5.25 -23.70 -11.22
C ILE A 301 -6.24 -24.05 -12.32
N SER A 302 -7.29 -24.80 -11.98
CA SER A 302 -8.43 -25.06 -12.87
C SER A 302 -9.64 -24.27 -12.40
N VAL A 303 -10.25 -23.51 -13.30
CA VAL A 303 -11.49 -22.74 -13.08
C VAL A 303 -12.56 -23.25 -14.03
N ASP A 304 -13.66 -23.77 -13.51
CA ASP A 304 -14.83 -24.14 -14.30
C ASP A 304 -15.62 -22.88 -14.67
N LEU A 305 -15.79 -22.59 -15.96
CA LEU A 305 -16.40 -21.34 -16.43
C LEU A 305 -17.93 -21.29 -16.28
N SER A 306 -18.59 -22.44 -16.07
CA SER A 306 -20.04 -22.51 -15.88
C SER A 306 -20.44 -22.27 -14.41
N THR A 307 -19.62 -22.78 -13.49
CA THR A 307 -19.88 -22.71 -12.06
C THR A 307 -19.04 -21.64 -11.37
N MET A 308 -17.92 -21.25 -11.96
CA MET A 308 -16.87 -20.43 -11.35
C MET A 308 -16.27 -21.10 -10.10
N ASP A 309 -16.22 -22.43 -10.07
CA ASP A 309 -15.44 -23.16 -9.06
C ASP A 309 -13.96 -23.18 -9.46
N ALA A 310 -13.09 -22.80 -8.53
CA ALA A 310 -11.65 -22.79 -8.74
C ALA A 310 -10.93 -23.75 -7.79
N LYS A 311 -10.04 -24.57 -8.34
CA LYS A 311 -9.30 -25.60 -7.59
C LYS A 311 -7.85 -25.66 -8.03
N VAL A 312 -6.97 -26.06 -7.11
CA VAL A 312 -5.53 -26.25 -7.37
C VAL A 312 -5.06 -27.55 -6.71
N SER A 313 -4.17 -28.27 -7.38
CA SER A 313 -3.53 -29.46 -6.83
C SER A 313 -2.34 -29.04 -5.97
N THR A 314 -2.29 -29.53 -4.73
CA THR A 314 -1.20 -29.32 -3.79
C THR A 314 -0.70 -30.67 -3.28
N ASP A 315 0.42 -30.71 -2.55
CA ASP A 315 0.91 -31.93 -1.90
C ASP A 315 -0.12 -32.53 -0.93
N GLY A 316 -1.00 -31.69 -0.37
CA GLY A 316 -2.14 -32.10 0.47
C GLY A 316 -3.41 -32.46 -0.30
N GLY A 317 -3.32 -32.69 -1.62
CA GLY A 317 -4.44 -32.98 -2.51
C GLY A 317 -5.08 -31.74 -3.13
N MET A 318 -6.28 -31.92 -3.67
CA MET A 318 -7.04 -30.83 -4.31
C MET A 318 -7.58 -29.85 -3.25
N GLN A 319 -7.21 -28.59 -3.39
CA GLN A 319 -7.62 -27.50 -2.51
C GLN A 319 -8.48 -26.49 -3.26
N THR A 320 -9.36 -25.80 -2.54
CA THR A 320 -10.19 -24.69 -3.05
C THR A 320 -9.73 -23.35 -2.47
N PHE A 321 -10.01 -22.28 -3.19
CA PHE A 321 -9.74 -20.92 -2.76
C PHE A 321 -10.79 -20.42 -1.75
N ASN A 322 -10.50 -19.35 -1.01
CA ASN A 322 -11.47 -18.70 -0.15
C ASN A 322 -12.61 -18.08 -0.97
N SER A 323 -12.26 -17.42 -2.08
CA SER A 323 -13.20 -16.85 -3.03
C SER A 323 -12.57 -16.70 -4.42
N ILE A 324 -13.41 -16.45 -5.43
CA ILE A 324 -13.00 -16.01 -6.76
C ILE A 324 -13.70 -14.69 -7.12
N SER A 325 -12.91 -13.69 -7.53
CA SER A 325 -13.39 -12.43 -8.08
C SER A 325 -13.31 -12.44 -9.60
N TYR A 326 -14.37 -12.01 -10.27
CA TYR A 326 -14.46 -11.98 -11.73
C TYR A 326 -15.49 -10.94 -12.19
N VAL A 327 -15.52 -10.67 -13.49
CA VAL A 327 -16.56 -9.83 -14.11
C VAL A 327 -17.44 -10.70 -15.01
N GLU A 328 -18.75 -10.57 -14.84
CA GLU A 328 -19.75 -11.20 -15.69
C GLU A 328 -20.75 -10.14 -16.13
N ASN A 329 -20.95 -9.98 -17.44
CA ASN A 329 -21.84 -8.96 -18.02
C ASN A 329 -21.55 -7.52 -17.57
N GLY A 330 -20.28 -7.19 -17.29
CA GLY A 330 -19.86 -5.87 -16.81
C GLY A 330 -20.04 -5.65 -15.31
N GLU A 331 -20.62 -6.62 -14.58
CA GLU A 331 -20.76 -6.57 -13.13
C GLU A 331 -19.62 -7.30 -12.44
N PHE A 332 -19.04 -6.67 -11.42
CA PHE A 332 -18.07 -7.30 -10.55
C PHE A 332 -18.77 -8.32 -9.63
N LYS A 333 -18.24 -9.54 -9.56
CA LYS A 333 -18.73 -10.60 -8.68
C LYS A 333 -17.60 -11.18 -7.85
N ASN A 334 -17.89 -11.50 -6.60
CA ASN A 334 -17.03 -12.32 -5.74
C ASN A 334 -17.82 -13.54 -5.25
N LYS A 335 -17.47 -14.73 -5.75
CA LYS A 335 -18.06 -15.98 -5.31
C LYS A 335 -17.23 -16.57 -4.17
N LYS A 336 -17.81 -16.72 -2.98
CA LYS A 336 -17.17 -17.46 -1.88
C LYS A 336 -17.14 -18.95 -2.24
N LEU A 337 -15.97 -19.56 -2.09
CA LEU A 337 -15.74 -20.98 -2.43
C LEU A 337 -15.52 -21.84 -1.17
N GLY A 338 -15.41 -21.20 0.02
CA GLY A 338 -15.33 -21.89 1.30
C GLY A 338 -14.03 -22.68 1.53
N GLY A 339 -13.02 -22.47 0.68
CA GLY A 339 -11.73 -23.14 0.79
C GLY A 339 -10.80 -22.55 1.83
N ASN A 340 -9.83 -23.35 2.25
CA ASN A 340 -8.91 -23.06 3.35
C ASN A 340 -7.46 -22.80 2.89
N ILE A 341 -7.22 -22.61 1.59
CA ILE A 341 -5.87 -22.37 1.06
C ILE A 341 -5.28 -21.01 1.51
N GLY A 342 -6.10 -20.12 2.08
CA GLY A 342 -5.68 -18.81 2.59
C GLY A 342 -5.59 -17.72 1.51
N TYR A 343 -5.99 -18.02 0.28
CA TYR A 343 -5.97 -17.08 -0.84
C TYR A 343 -7.32 -17.02 -1.55
N SER A 344 -7.62 -15.86 -2.11
CA SER A 344 -8.65 -15.68 -3.13
C SER A 344 -8.02 -15.58 -4.52
N LEU A 345 -8.79 -15.97 -5.53
CA LEU A 345 -8.39 -15.92 -6.93
C LEU A 345 -9.03 -14.71 -7.62
N LEU A 346 -8.24 -13.90 -8.32
CA LEU A 346 -8.73 -12.79 -9.13
C LEU A 346 -8.61 -13.19 -10.60
N LEU A 347 -9.73 -13.28 -11.31
CA LEU A 347 -9.78 -13.66 -12.71
C LEU A 347 -10.16 -12.47 -13.59
N PHE A 348 -9.20 -11.89 -14.31
CA PHE A 348 -9.36 -10.64 -15.04
C PHE A 348 -8.71 -10.68 -16.43
N ALA A 349 -9.10 -9.75 -17.29
CA ALA A 349 -8.48 -9.55 -18.59
C ALA A 349 -7.35 -8.51 -18.47
N TRP A 350 -6.19 -8.81 -19.07
CA TRP A 350 -5.05 -7.91 -19.13
C TRP A 350 -4.37 -7.99 -20.49
N ASN A 351 -4.28 -6.87 -21.20
CA ASN A 351 -3.73 -6.79 -22.56
C ASN A 351 -4.33 -7.84 -23.51
N GLY A 352 -5.66 -8.04 -23.43
CA GLY A 352 -6.40 -8.99 -24.26
C GLY A 352 -6.25 -10.46 -23.85
N GLN A 353 -5.53 -10.77 -22.78
CA GLN A 353 -5.37 -12.13 -22.26
C GLN A 353 -6.08 -12.30 -20.92
N THR A 354 -6.77 -13.42 -20.74
CA THR A 354 -7.30 -13.80 -19.43
C THR A 354 -6.16 -14.22 -18.52
N ARG A 355 -6.16 -13.68 -17.30
CA ARG A 355 -5.15 -13.95 -16.28
C ARG A 355 -5.81 -14.23 -14.94
N ALA A 356 -5.11 -15.01 -14.13
CA ALA A 356 -5.46 -15.23 -12.74
C ALA A 356 -4.37 -14.64 -11.84
N MET A 357 -4.75 -14.07 -10.70
CA MET A 357 -3.80 -13.59 -9.68
C MET A 357 -4.26 -14.06 -8.31
N LEU A 358 -3.33 -14.49 -7.47
CA LEU A 358 -3.61 -14.79 -6.07
C LEU A 358 -3.60 -13.52 -5.24
N ALA A 359 -4.52 -13.41 -4.30
CA ALA A 359 -4.57 -12.30 -3.37
C ALA A 359 -5.01 -12.76 -1.99
N SER A 360 -4.53 -12.09 -0.94
CA SER A 360 -5.12 -12.24 0.39
C SER A 360 -6.63 -11.95 0.34
N PRO A 361 -7.48 -12.66 1.11
CA PRO A 361 -8.94 -12.52 1.02
C PRO A 361 -9.46 -11.08 1.20
N GLN A 362 -8.76 -10.27 2.00
CA GLN A 362 -9.08 -8.86 2.25
C GLN A 362 -8.98 -7.99 0.99
N LEU A 363 -8.15 -8.38 0.03
CA LEU A 363 -7.94 -7.64 -1.21
C LEU A 363 -8.89 -8.08 -2.34
N ALA A 364 -9.64 -9.17 -2.15
CA ALA A 364 -10.41 -9.78 -3.23
C ALA A 364 -11.49 -8.86 -3.80
N GLU A 365 -12.06 -8.00 -2.95
CA GLU A 365 -13.15 -7.08 -3.27
C GLU A 365 -12.73 -5.61 -3.10
N SER A 366 -11.44 -5.35 -2.88
CA SER A 366 -10.95 -4.02 -2.55
C SER A 366 -11.18 -3.04 -3.71
N ILE A 367 -11.34 -1.76 -3.38
CA ILE A 367 -11.48 -0.69 -4.37
C ILE A 367 -10.28 -0.65 -5.31
N PHE A 368 -9.06 -0.85 -4.81
CA PHE A 368 -7.89 -0.95 -5.69
C PHE A 368 -8.01 -2.11 -6.68
N THR A 369 -8.38 -3.31 -6.22
CA THR A 369 -8.60 -4.48 -7.09
C THR A 369 -9.63 -4.16 -8.16
N ARG A 370 -10.77 -3.58 -7.76
CA ARG A 370 -11.87 -3.27 -8.67
C ARG A 370 -11.51 -2.20 -9.69
N LEU A 371 -10.84 -1.13 -9.27
CA LEU A 371 -10.38 -0.07 -10.17
C LEU A 371 -9.30 -0.59 -11.12
N PHE A 372 -8.24 -1.19 -10.58
CA PHE A 372 -7.03 -1.48 -11.35
C PHE A 372 -7.12 -2.76 -12.18
N LEU A 373 -7.59 -3.86 -11.59
CA LEU A 373 -7.63 -5.18 -12.24
C LEU A 373 -8.95 -5.42 -12.98
N PHE A 374 -10.05 -4.85 -12.50
CA PHE A 374 -11.38 -5.03 -13.07
C PHE A 374 -11.94 -3.76 -13.73
N GLU A 375 -11.07 -2.79 -14.01
CA GLU A 375 -11.40 -1.57 -14.76
C GLU A 375 -12.63 -0.81 -14.24
N GLY A 376 -12.79 -0.76 -12.92
CA GLY A 376 -13.88 -0.05 -12.26
C GLY A 376 -15.21 -0.79 -12.26
N ALA A 377 -15.23 -2.09 -12.56
CA ALA A 377 -16.48 -2.86 -12.62
C ALA A 377 -17.31 -2.74 -11.32
N GLY A 378 -18.59 -2.42 -11.50
CA GLY A 378 -19.57 -2.19 -10.44
C GLY A 378 -19.36 -0.92 -9.60
N LEU A 379 -18.39 -0.05 -9.94
CA LEU A 379 -18.16 1.23 -9.26
C LEU A 379 -18.85 2.35 -10.03
N ASN A 380 -19.58 3.20 -9.32
CA ASN A 380 -20.38 4.28 -9.90
C ASN A 380 -19.74 5.66 -9.74
N ASN A 381 -18.91 5.82 -8.69
CA ASN A 381 -18.31 7.08 -8.30
C ASN A 381 -16.90 7.28 -8.88
N PHE A 382 -16.38 6.32 -9.64
CA PHE A 382 -15.08 6.44 -10.30
C PHE A 382 -15.24 6.39 -11.82
N GLN A 383 -15.01 7.53 -12.48
CA GLN A 383 -15.02 7.61 -13.94
C GLN A 383 -13.62 7.44 -14.50
N LYS A 384 -13.41 6.46 -15.37
CA LYS A 384 -12.13 6.34 -16.09
C LYS A 384 -11.86 7.62 -16.88
N PHE A 385 -10.74 8.28 -16.58
CA PHE A 385 -10.31 9.56 -17.16
C PHE A 385 -9.13 9.38 -18.11
N SER A 386 -8.17 8.54 -17.74
CA SER A 386 -7.00 8.18 -18.56
C SER A 386 -6.62 6.72 -18.29
N ASP A 387 -6.07 6.03 -19.28
CA ASP A 387 -5.65 4.63 -19.20
C ASP A 387 -4.48 4.43 -20.17
N GLU A 388 -3.27 4.53 -19.63
CA GLU A 388 -2.04 4.55 -20.41
C GLU A 388 -1.23 3.28 -20.13
N THR A 389 -0.62 2.73 -21.19
CA THR A 389 0.28 1.57 -21.09
C THR A 389 1.72 2.04 -21.25
N GLN A 390 2.53 1.75 -20.24
CA GLN A 390 3.95 2.03 -20.21
C GLN A 390 4.70 1.13 -21.21
N PRO A 391 5.91 1.50 -21.66
CA PRO A 391 6.73 0.66 -22.54
C PRO A 391 7.04 -0.74 -21.96
N THR A 392 7.01 -0.88 -20.63
CA THR A 392 7.17 -2.15 -19.92
C THR A 392 5.94 -3.06 -19.98
N GLY A 393 4.81 -2.57 -20.48
CA GLY A 393 3.50 -3.24 -20.43
C GLY A 393 2.69 -2.98 -19.16
N SER A 394 3.25 -2.26 -18.18
CA SER A 394 2.58 -1.80 -16.96
C SER A 394 1.51 -0.75 -17.29
N ARG A 395 0.41 -0.71 -16.54
CA ARG A 395 -0.68 0.26 -16.76
C ARG A 395 -0.72 1.36 -15.69
N ILE A 396 -1.21 2.52 -16.09
CA ILE A 396 -1.55 3.65 -15.24
C ILE A 396 -2.97 4.06 -15.58
N ILE A 397 -3.86 4.02 -14.60
CA ILE A 397 -5.27 4.39 -14.78
C ILE A 397 -5.58 5.57 -13.86
N VAL A 398 -6.14 6.63 -14.44
CA VAL A 398 -6.62 7.81 -13.72
C VAL A 398 -8.13 7.77 -13.68
N TRP A 399 -8.69 7.99 -12.50
CA TRP A 399 -10.12 8.00 -12.24
C TRP A 399 -10.56 9.39 -11.77
N LYS A 400 -11.49 10.02 -12.47
CA LYS A 400 -12.18 11.20 -11.96
C LYS A 400 -13.27 10.77 -10.99
N VAL A 401 -13.19 11.23 -9.75
CA VAL A 401 -14.17 10.91 -8.71
C VAL A 401 -15.45 11.72 -8.95
N LYS A 402 -16.61 11.06 -8.85
CA LYS A 402 -17.95 11.65 -8.88
C LYS A 402 -18.53 11.68 -7.47
N TRP A 403 -18.88 12.87 -6.99
CA TRP A 403 -19.28 13.13 -5.61
C TRP A 403 -20.73 12.82 -5.27
#